data_AF-A0A2R6F5L9-F1
#
_entry.id   AF-A0A2R6F5L9-F1
#
_cell.length_a   1.000
_cell.length_b   1.000
_cell.length_c   1.000
_cell.angle_alpha   90.00
_cell.angle_beta   90.00
_cell.angle_gamma   90.00
#
_symmetry.space_group_name_H-M   'P 1'
#
loop_
_entity.id
_entity.type
_entity.pdbx_description
1 polymer ?
#
loop_
_entity_poly.entity_id
_entity_poly.type
_entity_poly.pdbx_seq_one_letter_code
_entity_poly.pdbx_strand_id
1 'polypeptide(L)'
;MAQANSDAGDGDDGEGVQIDLISSERMADLASMEKIRTILDGVHDGNIVILEEGLSPDEESRLIEVTMAEIDPDEFTGIEIETYPRPDSGGGFLSRLMGTESTAKLTVVGPADRIQTLHKDETLISALITRR
;
A
#
# COMPACT_ATOMS: atom_id res chain seq x y z
N MET A 1 -29.81 5.67 -42.45
CA MET A 1 -30.04 6.28 -41.12
C MET A 1 -29.64 5.25 -40.09
N ALA A 2 -28.44 5.38 -39.53
CA ALA A 2 -28.03 4.60 -38.36
C ALA A 2 -28.62 5.30 -37.13
N GLN A 3 -29.44 4.59 -36.36
CA GLN A 3 -29.85 5.05 -35.04
C GLN A 3 -28.70 4.78 -34.07
N ALA A 4 -28.25 5.84 -33.41
CA ALA A 4 -27.40 5.77 -32.25
C ALA A 4 -28.22 5.21 -31.08
N ASN A 5 -27.69 4.21 -30.39
CA ASN A 5 -28.09 3.93 -29.02
C ASN A 5 -26.92 4.35 -28.12
N SER A 6 -27.07 5.57 -27.59
CA SER A 6 -26.60 5.93 -26.28
C SER A 6 -27.18 4.94 -25.27
N ASP A 7 -26.34 4.23 -24.54
CA ASP A 7 -26.73 3.74 -23.23
C ASP A 7 -25.62 4.14 -22.26
N ALA A 8 -25.93 5.18 -21.49
CA ALA A 8 -25.20 5.59 -20.33
C ALA A 8 -25.58 4.62 -19.21
N GLY A 9 -24.62 3.80 -18.79
CA GLY A 9 -24.65 3.11 -17.50
C GLY A 9 -23.76 3.86 -16.53
N ASP A 10 -24.28 4.97 -16.01
CA ASP A 10 -23.85 5.58 -14.75
C ASP A 10 -24.52 4.79 -13.62
N GLY A 11 -23.73 4.28 -12.67
CA GLY A 11 -24.22 3.58 -11.48
C GLY A 11 -23.41 2.35 -11.07
N ASP A 12 -22.33 2.58 -10.31
CA ASP A 12 -21.96 1.73 -9.17
C ASP A 12 -21.30 2.59 -8.09
N ASP A 13 -22.13 3.38 -7.40
CA ASP A 13 -21.73 4.10 -6.19
C ASP A 13 -21.64 3.11 -5.00
N GLY A 14 -20.45 2.63 -4.69
CA GLY A 14 -19.89 2.84 -3.35
C GLY A 14 -20.01 1.76 -2.25
N GLU A 15 -20.06 0.46 -2.54
CA GLU A 15 -20.06 -0.60 -1.49
C GLU A 15 -18.78 -1.45 -1.41
N GLY A 16 -17.71 -1.08 -2.12
CA GLY A 16 -16.46 -1.83 -2.18
C GLY A 16 -15.34 -1.23 -1.32
N VAL A 17 -14.48 -2.08 -0.77
CA VAL A 17 -13.11 -1.65 -0.42
C VAL A 17 -12.22 -2.04 -1.59
N GLN A 18 -11.56 -1.05 -2.18
CA GLN A 18 -10.56 -1.30 -3.22
C GLN A 18 -9.19 -1.57 -2.58
N ILE A 19 -8.54 -2.60 -3.10
CA ILE A 19 -7.20 -3.02 -2.69
C ILE A 19 -6.33 -3.04 -3.95
N ASP A 20 -5.27 -2.24 -3.94
CA ASP A 20 -4.31 -2.14 -5.02
C ASP A 20 -3.01 -2.85 -4.62
N LEU A 21 -2.67 -3.92 -5.33
CA LEU A 21 -1.40 -4.62 -5.16
C LEU A 21 -0.39 -4.12 -6.20
N ILE A 22 0.69 -3.52 -5.72
CA ILE A 22 1.77 -2.95 -6.52
C ILE A 22 2.98 -3.90 -6.48
N SER A 23 3.39 -4.37 -7.66
CA SER A 23 4.53 -5.28 -7.79
C SER A 23 5.87 -4.58 -7.53
N SER A 24 6.87 -5.37 -7.13
CA SER A 24 8.23 -4.86 -6.93
C SER A 24 8.83 -4.30 -8.23
N GLU A 25 8.57 -4.94 -9.38
CA GLU A 25 9.01 -4.46 -10.70
C GLU A 25 8.50 -3.04 -10.99
N ARG A 26 7.20 -2.80 -10.74
CA ARG A 26 6.60 -1.47 -10.95
C ARG A 26 7.21 -0.42 -10.04
N MET A 27 7.50 -0.77 -8.79
CA MET A 27 8.14 0.16 -7.84
C MET A 27 9.61 0.40 -8.17
N ALA A 28 10.34 -0.61 -8.65
CA ALA A 28 11.77 -0.50 -8.97
C ALA A 28 12.06 0.54 -10.06
N ASP A 29 11.13 0.75 -10.99
CA ASP A 29 11.24 1.72 -12.07
C ASP A 29 10.98 3.17 -11.63
N LEU A 30 10.47 3.39 -10.42
CA LEU A 30 10.10 4.71 -9.90
C LEU A 30 11.22 5.31 -9.04
N ALA A 31 11.45 6.62 -9.19
CA ALA A 31 12.24 7.36 -8.22
C ALA A 31 11.52 7.39 -6.86
N SER A 32 12.28 7.58 -5.78
CA SER A 32 11.70 7.51 -4.42
C SER A 32 10.47 8.40 -4.24
N MET A 33 10.48 9.65 -4.73
CA MET A 33 9.30 10.52 -4.62
C MET A 33 8.11 10.07 -5.48
N GLU A 34 8.34 9.40 -6.60
CA GLU A 34 7.27 8.86 -7.43
C GLU A 34 6.61 7.66 -6.74
N LYS A 35 7.38 6.84 -6.02
CA LYS A 35 6.84 5.79 -5.14
C LYS A 35 5.95 6.39 -4.05
N ILE A 36 6.44 7.43 -3.36
CA ILE A 36 5.67 8.10 -2.29
C ILE A 36 4.33 8.61 -2.81
N ARG A 37 4.34 9.34 -3.94
CA ARG A 37 3.11 9.85 -4.55
C ARG A 37 2.17 8.74 -4.98
N THR A 38 2.69 7.69 -5.61
CA THR A 38 1.87 6.54 -6.02
C THR A 38 1.11 5.94 -4.84
N ILE A 39 1.75 5.84 -3.67
CA ILE A 39 1.12 5.33 -2.44
C ILE A 39 0.09 6.33 -1.91
N LEU A 40 0.47 7.61 -1.78
CA LEU A 40 -0.39 8.64 -1.20
C LEU A 40 -1.63 8.89 -2.07
N ASP A 41 -1.49 8.93 -3.39
CA ASP A 41 -2.62 9.09 -4.32
C ASP A 41 -3.65 7.97 -4.11
N GLY A 42 -3.20 6.71 -4.04
CA GLY A 42 -4.08 5.57 -3.79
C GLY A 42 -4.77 5.62 -2.43
N VAL A 43 -4.04 5.99 -1.38
CA VAL A 43 -4.58 6.06 -0.01
C VAL A 43 -5.54 7.25 0.14
N HIS A 44 -5.25 8.37 -0.52
CA HIS A 44 -6.10 9.56 -0.53
C HIS A 44 -7.47 9.26 -1.15
N ASP A 45 -7.52 8.42 -2.18
CA ASP A 45 -8.77 7.94 -2.79
C ASP A 45 -9.52 6.93 -1.89
N GLY A 46 -8.97 6.61 -0.72
CA GLY A 46 -9.55 5.68 0.24
C GLY A 46 -9.21 4.21 -0.02
N ASN A 47 -8.25 3.92 -0.91
CA ASN A 47 -7.83 2.57 -1.26
C ASN A 47 -6.79 2.04 -0.27
N ILE A 48 -6.68 0.71 -0.21
CA ILE A 48 -5.60 0.02 0.51
C ILE A 48 -4.53 -0.35 -0.49
N VAL A 49 -3.31 0.12 -0.28
CA VAL A 49 -2.16 -0.14 -1.14
C VAL A 49 -1.28 -1.22 -0.52
N ILE A 50 -1.01 -2.29 -1.25
CA ILE A 50 -0.11 -3.37 -0.86
C ILE A 50 1.11 -3.35 -1.76
N LEU A 51 2.30 -3.35 -1.18
CA LEU A 51 3.58 -3.42 -1.86
C LEU A 51 4.16 -4.83 -1.73
N GLU A 52 4.50 -5.47 -2.84
CA GLU A 52 5.18 -6.77 -2.84
C GLU A 52 6.60 -6.68 -2.24
N GLU A 53 7.26 -5.54 -2.48
CA GLU A 53 8.51 -5.16 -1.83
C GLU A 53 8.30 -3.84 -1.10
N GLY A 54 8.52 -3.89 0.22
CA GLY A 54 8.36 -2.75 1.10
C GLY A 54 9.32 -1.61 0.81
N LEU A 55 9.02 -0.46 1.39
CA LEU A 55 9.85 0.73 1.28
C LEU A 55 11.20 0.54 2.00
N SER A 56 12.25 1.14 1.46
CA SER A 56 13.48 1.33 2.23
C SER A 56 13.21 2.24 3.44
N PRO A 57 14.05 2.19 4.50
CA PRO A 57 13.85 3.05 5.68
C PRO A 57 13.78 4.55 5.37
N ASP A 58 14.55 5.01 4.36
CA ASP A 58 14.55 6.40 3.93
C ASP A 58 13.26 6.76 3.18
N GLU A 59 12.72 5.84 2.38
CA GLU A 59 11.43 6.00 1.70
C GLU A 59 10.26 5.97 2.69
N GLU A 60 10.28 5.07 3.68
CA GLU A 60 9.28 5.01 4.73
C GLU A 60 9.27 6.30 5.57
N SER A 61 10.46 6.78 5.96
CA SER A 61 10.59 8.07 6.66
C SER A 61 10.03 9.23 5.85
N ARG A 62 10.28 9.22 4.53
CA ARG A 62 9.76 10.26 3.63
C ARG A 62 8.27 10.14 3.40
N LEU A 63 7.71 8.93 3.33
CA LEU A 63 6.28 8.70 3.27
C LEU A 63 5.59 9.36 4.47
N ILE A 64 6.12 9.11 5.67
CA ILE A 64 5.61 9.70 6.92
C ILE A 64 5.72 11.22 6.87
N GLU A 65 6.87 11.77 6.49
CA GLU A 65 7.09 13.22 6.40
C GLU A 65 6.10 13.90 5.44
N VAL A 66 5.93 13.35 4.25
CA VAL A 66 5.02 13.90 3.23
C VAL A 66 3.57 13.74 3.67
N THR A 67 3.20 12.60 4.25
CA THR A 67 1.88 12.40 4.84
C THR A 67 1.57 13.49 5.86
N MET A 68 2.48 13.77 6.80
CA MET A 68 2.27 14.81 7.81
C MET A 68 2.03 16.20 7.22
N ALA A 69 2.62 16.49 6.06
CA ALA A 69 2.42 17.75 5.36
C ALA A 69 1.10 17.80 4.57
N GLU A 70 0.55 16.64 4.20
CA GLU A 70 -0.69 16.50 3.43
C GLU A 70 -1.94 16.24 4.30
N ILE A 71 -1.79 15.95 5.60
CA ILE A 71 -2.93 15.73 6.50
C ILE A 71 -3.86 16.96 6.50
N ASP A 72 -5.11 16.70 6.16
CA ASP A 72 -6.24 17.60 6.28
C ASP A 72 -7.33 16.88 7.11
N PRO A 73 -7.77 17.42 8.26
CA PRO A 73 -8.71 16.72 9.14
C PRO A 73 -10.09 16.46 8.49
N ASP A 74 -10.44 17.20 7.44
CA ASP A 74 -11.71 17.07 6.73
C ASP A 74 -11.59 16.16 5.49
N GLU A 75 -10.42 16.13 4.83
CA GLU A 75 -10.20 15.38 3.58
C GLU A 75 -9.30 14.14 3.72
N PHE A 76 -8.20 14.23 4.50
CA PHE A 76 -7.20 13.17 4.62
C PHE A 76 -6.57 13.11 6.03
N THR A 77 -6.99 12.13 6.83
CA THR A 77 -6.55 12.01 8.23
C THR A 77 -5.15 11.43 8.43
N GLY A 78 -4.53 10.93 7.36
CA GLY A 78 -3.20 10.31 7.35
C GLY A 78 -3.24 8.84 6.92
N ILE A 79 -2.14 8.13 7.17
CA ILE A 79 -1.94 6.73 6.78
C ILE A 79 -1.68 5.84 7.98
N GLU A 80 -2.06 4.58 7.85
CA GLU A 80 -1.55 3.45 8.65
C GLU A 80 -0.63 2.62 7.76
N ILE A 81 0.53 2.21 8.29
CA ILE A 81 1.51 1.39 7.57
C ILE A 81 1.89 0.16 8.38
N GLU A 82 1.79 -1.01 7.76
CA GLU A 82 2.12 -2.29 8.38
C GLU A 82 3.00 -3.13 7.46
N THR A 83 4.13 -3.60 7.98
CA THR A 83 5.07 -4.44 7.23
C THR A 83 5.11 -5.85 7.81
N TYR A 84 4.98 -6.84 6.93
CA TYR A 84 5.12 -8.26 7.24
C TYR A 84 6.54 -8.75 6.91
N PRO A 85 7.30 -9.23 7.91
CA PRO A 85 8.57 -9.87 7.66
C PRO A 85 8.33 -11.24 7.01
N ARG A 86 8.88 -11.47 5.82
CA ARG A 86 8.92 -12.82 5.25
C ARG A 86 10.04 -13.59 5.97
N PRO A 87 9.79 -14.78 6.55
CA PRO A 87 10.86 -15.56 7.18
C PRO A 87 11.92 -15.90 6.15
N ASP A 88 13.18 -15.63 6.48
CA ASP A 88 14.34 -15.94 5.64
C ASP A 88 14.24 -17.40 5.18
N SER A 89 14.05 -17.61 3.89
CA SER A 89 13.98 -18.94 3.30
C SER A 89 15.40 -19.50 3.20
N GLY A 90 15.98 -19.90 4.33
CA GLY A 90 17.13 -20.81 4.43
C GLY A 90 18.46 -20.31 3.83
N GLY A 91 19.41 -19.98 4.69
CA GLY A 91 20.82 -19.89 4.30
C GLY A 91 21.70 -19.80 5.53
N GLY A 92 22.52 -20.83 5.80
CA GLY A 92 23.40 -20.89 6.96
C GLY A 92 24.42 -19.75 7.04
N PHE A 93 25.33 -19.82 8.01
CA PHE A 93 26.36 -18.80 8.34
C PHE A 93 27.15 -18.22 7.14
N LEU A 94 27.13 -18.87 5.97
CA LEU A 94 27.73 -18.43 4.71
C LEU A 94 26.91 -17.36 3.95
N SER A 95 25.58 -17.30 4.12
CA SER A 95 24.72 -16.26 3.50
C SER A 95 24.90 -14.88 4.13
N ARG A 96 25.42 -14.78 5.36
CA ARG A 96 25.73 -13.46 5.98
C ARG A 96 27.02 -12.82 5.45
N LEU A 97 27.88 -13.59 4.78
CA LEU A 97 29.13 -13.10 4.21
C LEU A 97 29.03 -12.74 2.72
N MET A 98 28.00 -13.26 2.04
CA MET A 98 27.68 -12.94 0.66
C MET A 98 26.40 -12.09 0.70
N GLY A 99 26.55 -10.76 0.62
CA GLY A 99 25.48 -9.78 0.83
C GLY A 99 24.34 -9.81 -0.20
N THR A 100 23.57 -10.89 -0.21
CA THR A 100 22.40 -11.13 -1.05
C THR A 100 21.38 -11.86 -0.16
N GLU A 101 20.08 -11.60 -0.14
CA GLU A 101 19.20 -10.80 -0.99
C GLU A 101 18.17 -10.16 -0.04
N SER A 102 17.66 -8.99 -0.39
CA SER A 102 16.57 -8.34 0.32
C SER A 102 15.41 -9.33 0.47
N THR A 103 15.12 -9.79 1.69
CA THR A 103 13.90 -10.52 1.99
C THR A 103 12.75 -9.56 1.72
N ALA A 104 12.13 -9.64 0.54
CA ALA A 104 11.03 -8.77 0.12
C ALA A 104 9.92 -8.81 1.17
N LYS A 105 9.82 -7.74 1.95
CA LYS A 105 8.82 -7.56 2.99
C LYS A 105 7.55 -7.08 2.31
N LEU A 106 6.41 -7.69 2.62
CA LEU A 106 5.14 -7.22 2.12
C LEU A 106 4.70 -6.05 3.01
N THR A 107 4.40 -4.90 2.40
CA THR A 107 3.99 -3.69 3.13
C THR A 107 2.55 -3.33 2.75
N VAL A 108 1.73 -3.02 3.73
CA VAL A 108 0.35 -2.58 3.56
C VAL A 108 0.25 -1.14 4.05
N VAL A 109 -0.36 -0.28 3.24
CA VAL A 109 -0.59 1.13 3.55
C VAL A 109 -2.05 1.45 3.26
N GLY A 110 -2.73 2.17 4.15
CA GLY A 110 -4.08 2.65 3.86
C GLY A 110 -4.51 3.77 4.79
N PRO A 111 -5.76 4.25 4.67
CA PRO A 111 -6.20 5.45 5.37
C PRO A 111 -6.29 5.21 6.87
N ALA A 112 -5.78 6.15 7.67
CA ALA A 112 -5.72 6.03 9.13
C ALA A 112 -7.12 5.93 9.79
N ASP A 113 -8.15 6.48 9.15
CA ASP A 113 -9.54 6.40 9.61
C ASP A 113 -10.24 5.07 9.24
N ARG A 114 -9.65 4.27 8.35
CA ARG A 114 -10.29 3.08 7.78
C ARG A 114 -9.67 1.75 8.17
N ILE A 115 -8.38 1.72 8.52
CA ILE A 115 -7.68 0.48 8.88
C ILE A 115 -7.62 0.33 10.40
N GLN A 116 -8.26 -0.72 10.91
CA GLN A 116 -7.97 -1.25 12.25
C GLN A 116 -7.29 -2.60 12.10
N THR A 117 -6.01 -2.69 12.49
CA THR A 117 -5.27 -3.95 12.54
C THR A 117 -5.89 -4.83 13.63
N LEU A 118 -6.70 -5.82 13.24
CA LEU A 118 -7.37 -6.72 14.19
C LEU A 118 -6.44 -7.80 14.71
N HIS A 119 -5.59 -8.34 13.84
CA HIS A 119 -4.79 -9.51 14.17
C HIS A 119 -3.53 -9.59 13.30
N LYS A 120 -2.40 -9.78 13.95
CA LYS A 120 -1.10 -10.02 13.32
C LYS A 120 -0.49 -11.26 13.97
N ASP A 121 -0.32 -12.32 13.21
CA ASP A 121 0.53 -13.45 13.59
C ASP A 121 1.68 -13.62 12.58
N GLU A 122 2.60 -14.55 12.85
CA GLU A 122 3.75 -14.81 11.99
C GLU A 122 3.39 -15.33 10.60
N THR A 123 2.10 -15.51 10.26
CA THR A 123 1.60 -16.07 8.99
C THR A 123 0.45 -15.29 8.36
N LEU A 124 -0.19 -14.36 9.09
CA LEU A 124 -1.40 -13.68 8.67
C LEU A 124 -1.41 -12.21 9.13
N ILE A 125 -1.68 -11.31 8.18
CA ILE A 125 -2.16 -9.96 8.46
C ILE A 125 -3.67 -9.95 8.23
N SER A 126 -4.42 -9.58 9.27
CA SER A 126 -5.86 -9.32 9.19
C SER A 126 -6.15 -7.85 9.47
N ALA A 127 -6.57 -7.11 8.44
CA ALA A 127 -7.09 -5.76 8.58
C ALA A 127 -8.63 -5.80 8.58
N LEU A 128 -9.27 -5.14 9.54
CA LEU A 128 -10.71 -4.86 9.47
C LEU A 128 -10.92 -3.47 8.94
N ILE A 129 -11.69 -3.43 7.86
CA ILE A 129 -11.96 -2.21 7.14
C ILE A 129 -13.39 -1.81 7.46
N THR A 130 -13.52 -0.65 8.10
CA THR A 130 -14.83 -0.16 8.51
C THR A 130 -15.48 0.58 7.35
N ARG A 131 -16.72 0.19 7.02
CA ARG A 131 -17.54 0.82 5.98
C ARG A 131 -18.15 2.12 6.50
N ARG A 132 -18.40 3.08 5.62
CA ARG A 132 -19.23 4.26 5.93
C ARG A 132 -20.68 4.02 5.51
#